data_AF-G9IMM4-F1
#
_entry.id   AF-G9IMM4-F1
#
_cell.length_a   1.000
_cell.length_b   1.000
_cell.length_c   1.000
_cell.angle_alpha   90.00
_cell.angle_beta   90.00
_cell.angle_gamma   90.00
#
_symmetry.space_group_name_H-M   'P 1'
#
loop_
_entity.id
_entity.type
_entity.pdbx_description
1 polymer ?
#
loop_
_entity_poly.entity_id
_entity_poly.type
_entity_poly.pdbx_seq_one_letter_code
_entity_poly.pdbx_strand_id
1 'polypeptide(L)'
;LFEATRGKDTYITTEVGQHQMWAAQFYGFEEPHRWMTSGGLGTMGYGLPAAVGVQVAHPDSLVIDIAGDASVQMTMQEMSTAVQYELPIKIFILNNQYMGMVRQWQQLLHGNRLSHSYSEAMPD
;
A
#
# COMPACT_ATOMS: atom_id res chain seq x y z
N LEU A 1 13.27 -3.75 1.93
CA LEU A 1 12.49 -3.13 3.02
C LEU A 1 12.61 -3.95 4.29
N PHE A 2 12.19 -5.22 4.31
CA PHE A 2 12.32 -6.12 5.46
C PHE A 2 13.69 -6.06 6.17
N GLU A 3 14.80 -6.26 5.44
CA GLU A 3 16.14 -6.21 6.06
C GLU A 3 16.47 -4.87 6.71
N ALA A 4 15.98 -3.75 6.14
CA ALA A 4 16.24 -2.41 6.67
C ALA A 4 15.41 -2.09 7.94
N THR A 5 14.38 -2.87 8.19
CA THR A 5 13.45 -2.72 9.32
C THR A 5 13.55 -3.86 10.32
N ARG A 6 14.40 -4.87 10.05
CA ARG A 6 14.61 -6.03 10.91
C ARG A 6 14.99 -5.59 12.33
N GLY A 7 14.37 -6.21 13.33
CA GLY A 7 14.58 -5.91 14.75
C GLY A 7 13.93 -4.61 15.25
N LYS A 8 13.17 -3.90 14.42
CA LYS A 8 12.34 -2.77 14.84
C LYS A 8 10.90 -3.21 15.07
N ASP A 9 10.27 -2.61 16.06
CA ASP A 9 8.83 -2.70 16.27
C ASP A 9 8.09 -2.05 15.08
N THR A 10 7.66 -2.88 14.12
CA THR A 10 7.21 -2.41 12.80
C THR A 10 5.83 -2.93 12.44
N TYR A 11 4.99 -2.00 12.00
CA TYR A 11 3.65 -2.27 11.48
C TYR A 11 3.60 -1.99 9.98
N ILE A 12 3.06 -2.94 9.22
CA ILE A 12 2.84 -2.78 7.79
C ILE A 12 1.36 -2.61 7.51
N THR A 13 1.05 -1.52 6.82
CA THR A 13 -0.20 -1.37 6.09
C THR A 13 0.08 -1.56 4.61
N THR A 14 -0.93 -1.97 3.85
CA THR A 14 -0.82 -1.96 2.40
C THR A 14 -2.05 -1.42 1.76
N GLU A 15 -1.81 -0.83 0.60
CA GLU A 15 -2.79 -0.69 -0.43
C GLU A 15 -3.16 -2.06 -1.06
N VAL A 16 -4.00 -2.06 -2.11
CA VAL A 16 -4.44 -3.27 -2.82
C VAL A 16 -3.86 -3.35 -4.22
N GLY A 17 -3.29 -4.51 -4.58
CA GLY A 17 -2.70 -4.77 -5.90
C GLY A 17 -1.53 -5.76 -5.86
N GLN A 18 -0.63 -5.71 -6.86
CA GLN A 18 0.55 -6.60 -6.88
C GLN A 18 1.50 -6.35 -5.70
N HIS A 19 1.68 -5.09 -5.31
CA HIS A 19 2.51 -4.72 -4.17
C HIS A 19 2.02 -5.34 -2.85
N GLN A 20 0.69 -5.48 -2.67
CA GLN A 20 0.09 -6.17 -1.52
C GLN A 20 0.56 -7.64 -1.45
N MET A 21 0.52 -8.33 -2.60
CA MET A 21 0.94 -9.73 -2.68
C MET A 21 2.45 -9.87 -2.46
N TRP A 22 3.25 -8.99 -3.05
CA TRP A 22 4.70 -8.98 -2.82
C TRP A 22 5.06 -8.65 -1.37
N ALA A 23 4.37 -7.72 -0.73
CA ALA A 23 4.57 -7.43 0.69
C ALA A 23 4.24 -8.67 1.54
N ALA A 24 3.13 -9.36 1.28
CA ALA A 24 2.77 -10.59 1.97
C ALA A 24 3.79 -11.72 1.75
N GLN A 25 4.36 -11.83 0.55
CA GLN A 25 5.34 -12.86 0.20
C GLN A 25 6.75 -12.60 0.76
N PHE A 26 7.18 -11.34 0.80
CA PHE A 26 8.59 -10.99 1.00
C PHE A 26 8.88 -10.18 2.27
N TYR A 27 7.88 -9.60 2.94
CA TYR A 27 8.14 -8.76 4.11
C TYR A 27 8.40 -9.56 5.39
N GLY A 28 7.78 -10.72 5.60
CA GLY A 28 7.96 -11.52 6.83
C GLY A 28 7.37 -10.83 8.08
N PHE A 29 6.54 -11.56 8.84
CA PHE A 29 5.90 -11.04 10.05
C PHE A 29 6.21 -11.97 11.22
N GLU A 30 6.92 -11.45 12.23
CA GLU A 30 7.40 -12.25 13.36
C GLU A 30 6.45 -12.19 14.58
N GLU A 31 5.46 -11.29 14.56
CA GLU A 31 4.49 -11.08 15.64
C GLU A 31 3.06 -10.94 15.12
N PRO A 32 2.03 -11.20 15.96
CA PRO A 32 0.63 -10.97 15.59
C PRO A 32 0.35 -9.47 15.36
N HIS A 33 -0.69 -9.17 14.58
CA HIS A 33 -1.18 -7.81 14.33
C HIS A 33 -0.17 -6.84 13.71
N ARG A 34 0.85 -7.35 12.99
CA ARG A 34 1.85 -6.55 12.26
C ARG A 34 1.49 -6.28 10.79
N TRP A 35 0.39 -6.86 10.34
CA TRP A 35 -0.06 -6.86 8.94
C TRP A 35 -1.51 -6.38 8.84
N MET A 36 -1.71 -5.17 8.36
CA MET A 36 -3.02 -4.54 8.19
C MET A 36 -3.24 -4.34 6.69
N THR A 37 -4.14 -5.13 6.12
CA THR A 37 -4.44 -5.06 4.69
C THR A 37 -5.92 -5.30 4.44
N SER A 38 -6.48 -4.66 3.41
CA SER A 38 -7.85 -4.96 2.98
C SER A 38 -7.88 -6.27 2.18
N GLY A 39 -8.16 -7.37 2.87
CA GLY A 39 -8.19 -8.72 2.27
C GLY A 39 -9.55 -9.08 1.65
N GLY A 40 -10.61 -9.12 2.46
CA GLY A 40 -11.92 -9.64 2.03
C GLY A 40 -12.61 -8.80 0.96
N LEU A 41 -12.66 -7.48 1.14
CA LEU A 41 -13.25 -6.56 0.17
C LEU A 41 -12.25 -6.09 -0.90
N GLY A 42 -10.95 -6.05 -0.58
CA GLY A 42 -9.93 -5.59 -1.51
C GLY A 42 -10.03 -4.10 -1.83
N THR A 43 -10.25 -3.26 -0.83
CA THR A 43 -10.42 -1.80 -0.98
C THR A 43 -9.10 -1.11 -1.29
N MET A 44 -8.96 -0.56 -2.51
CA MET A 44 -7.89 0.38 -2.85
C MET A 44 -8.08 1.72 -2.10
N GLY A 45 -6.99 2.38 -1.71
CA GLY A 45 -6.99 3.57 -0.85
C GLY A 45 -7.07 3.26 0.64
N TYR A 46 -6.88 2.00 1.04
CA TYR A 46 -6.93 1.57 2.43
C TYR A 46 -5.63 1.84 3.19
N GLY A 47 -4.48 1.67 2.53
CA GLY A 47 -3.16 1.63 3.15
C GLY A 47 -2.84 2.91 3.91
N LEU A 48 -2.88 4.06 3.23
CA LEU A 48 -2.56 5.35 3.82
C LEU A 48 -3.41 5.71 5.07
N PRO A 49 -4.76 5.71 5.03
CA PRO A 49 -5.56 6.00 6.22
C PRO A 49 -5.42 4.92 7.31
N ALA A 50 -5.18 3.66 6.95
CA ALA A 50 -4.85 2.64 7.94
C ALA A 50 -3.52 2.95 8.64
N ALA A 51 -2.50 3.43 7.90
CA ALA A 51 -1.20 3.79 8.47
C ALA A 51 -1.34 4.95 9.47
N VAL A 52 -2.16 5.94 9.15
CA VAL A 52 -2.54 7.03 10.07
C VAL A 52 -3.13 6.45 11.36
N GLY A 53 -4.16 5.60 11.26
CA GLY A 53 -4.80 5.01 12.43
C GLY A 53 -3.86 4.13 13.28
N VAL A 54 -3.00 3.34 12.62
CA VAL A 54 -2.01 2.50 13.30
C VAL A 54 -0.97 3.36 14.02
N GLN A 55 -0.47 4.43 13.41
CA GLN A 55 0.52 5.31 14.04
C GLN A 55 -0.06 6.06 15.25
N VAL A 56 -1.35 6.40 15.23
CA VAL A 56 -2.07 6.93 16.40
C VAL A 56 -2.12 5.90 17.52
N ALA A 57 -2.40 4.62 17.20
CA ALA A 57 -2.46 3.55 18.19
C ALA A 57 -1.08 3.13 18.73
N HIS A 58 -0.03 3.33 17.94
CA HIS A 58 1.34 2.90 18.22
C HIS A 58 2.34 4.04 17.95
N PRO A 59 2.40 5.08 18.80
CA PRO A 59 3.17 6.30 18.53
C PRO A 59 4.69 6.09 18.38
N ASP A 60 5.25 5.12 19.11
CA ASP A 60 6.69 4.85 19.15
C ASP A 60 7.16 3.81 18.12
N SER A 61 6.21 3.18 17.41
CA SER A 61 6.49 2.11 16.46
C SER A 61 6.72 2.66 15.06
N LEU A 62 7.47 1.89 14.25
CA LEU A 62 7.67 2.20 12.84
C LEU A 62 6.44 1.75 12.05
N VAL A 63 5.68 2.69 11.47
CA VAL A 63 4.53 2.37 10.62
C VAL A 63 4.87 2.66 9.16
N ILE A 64 4.72 1.65 8.30
CA ILE A 64 5.01 1.75 6.88
C ILE A 64 3.78 1.33 6.07
N ASP A 65 3.37 2.18 5.13
CA ASP A 65 2.44 1.84 4.06
C ASP A 65 3.22 1.39 2.82
N ILE A 66 3.01 0.15 2.39
CA ILE A 66 3.52 -0.36 1.11
C ILE A 66 2.43 -0.16 0.06
N ALA A 67 2.61 0.87 -0.75
CA ALA A 67 1.59 1.40 -1.63
C ALA A 67 1.84 1.07 -3.11
N GLY A 68 0.77 0.92 -3.88
CA GLY A 68 0.79 1.04 -5.33
C GLY A 68 0.36 2.44 -5.76
N ASP A 69 0.93 2.95 -6.85
CA ASP A 69 0.68 4.31 -7.37
C ASP A 69 -0.80 4.58 -7.65
N ALA A 70 -1.52 3.67 -8.29
CA ALA A 70 -2.95 3.85 -8.56
C ALA A 70 -3.82 3.80 -7.29
N SER A 71 -3.35 3.12 -6.24
CA SER A 71 -4.15 2.85 -5.04
C SER A 71 -4.03 3.98 -4.02
N VAL A 72 -2.79 4.44 -3.76
CA VAL A 72 -2.56 5.57 -2.84
C VAL A 72 -3.22 6.86 -3.31
N GLN A 73 -3.36 7.06 -4.63
CA GLN A 73 -4.06 8.22 -5.19
C GLN A 73 -5.53 8.31 -4.77
N MET A 74 -6.19 7.19 -4.43
CA MET A 74 -7.59 7.21 -4.01
C MET A 74 -7.83 7.97 -2.70
N THR A 75 -6.84 7.98 -1.81
CA THR A 75 -6.94 8.61 -0.48
C THR A 75 -5.72 9.47 -0.13
N MET A 76 -4.97 9.92 -1.14
CA MET A 76 -3.72 10.68 -0.98
C MET A 76 -3.87 11.95 -0.14
N GLN A 77 -5.07 12.53 -0.07
CA GLN A 77 -5.37 13.68 0.79
C GLN A 77 -5.08 13.42 2.28
N GLU A 78 -5.07 12.15 2.73
CA GLU A 78 -4.78 11.79 4.12
C GLU A 78 -3.33 12.02 4.53
N MET A 79 -2.43 12.33 3.58
CA MET A 79 -1.11 12.88 3.93
C MET A 79 -1.24 14.19 4.72
N SER A 80 -2.26 15.00 4.45
CA SER A 80 -2.54 16.21 5.23
C SER A 80 -2.93 15.87 6.67
N THR A 81 -3.74 14.83 6.88
CA THR A 81 -4.09 14.29 8.19
C THR A 81 -2.83 13.84 8.94
N ALA A 82 -1.97 13.05 8.29
CA ALA A 82 -0.72 12.59 8.90
C ALA A 82 0.16 13.77 9.38
N VAL A 83 0.28 14.83 8.56
CA VAL A 83 1.03 16.04 8.93
C VAL A 83 0.35 16.81 10.06
N GLN A 84 -0.97 16.99 10.00
CA GLN A 84 -1.73 17.73 11.01
C GLN A 84 -1.60 17.12 12.41
N TYR A 85 -1.52 15.79 12.50
CA TYR A 85 -1.37 15.06 13.76
C TYR A 85 0.10 14.69 14.07
N GLU A 86 1.06 15.24 13.32
CA GLU A 86 2.50 14.99 13.48
C GLU A 86 2.87 13.49 13.48
N LEU A 87 2.13 12.69 12.70
CA LEU A 87 2.27 11.25 12.66
C LEU A 87 3.39 10.85 11.70
N PRO A 88 4.49 10.23 12.19
CA PRO A 88 5.69 9.98 11.38
C PRO A 88 5.58 8.75 10.48
N ILE A 89 4.43 8.49 9.86
CA ILE A 89 4.23 7.35 8.94
C ILE A 89 5.21 7.41 7.75
N LYS A 90 5.58 6.23 7.22
CA LYS A 90 6.43 6.11 6.02
C LYS A 90 5.61 5.51 4.88
N ILE A 91 5.59 6.16 3.73
CA ILE A 91 4.85 5.67 2.55
C ILE A 91 5.87 5.21 1.51
N PHE A 92 5.84 3.93 1.15
CA PHE A 92 6.74 3.32 0.17
C PHE A 92 5.95 2.94 -1.09
N ILE A 93 5.95 3.86 -2.07
CA ILE A 93 5.15 3.72 -3.30
C ILE A 93 5.93 2.93 -4.34
N LEU A 94 5.44 1.72 -4.67
CA LEU A 94 5.90 0.92 -5.79
C LEU A 94 5.25 1.43 -7.06
N ASN A 95 5.79 2.53 -7.58
CA ASN A 95 5.29 3.19 -8.76
C ASN A 95 5.65 2.41 -10.03
N ASN A 96 4.69 1.67 -10.57
CA ASN A 96 4.87 0.97 -11.84
C ASN A 96 4.13 1.61 -13.01
N GLN A 97 3.35 2.67 -12.78
CA GLN A 97 2.54 3.43 -13.75
C GLN A 97 1.32 2.67 -14.31
N TYR A 98 0.83 1.67 -13.58
CA TYR A 98 -0.32 0.87 -13.96
C TYR A 98 -1.14 0.43 -12.73
N MET A 99 -2.39 0.07 -12.98
CA MET A 99 -3.15 -0.84 -12.12
C MET A 99 -2.60 -2.26 -12.27
N GLY A 100 -1.39 -2.50 -11.74
CA GLY A 100 -0.56 -3.65 -12.08
C GLY A 100 -1.23 -5.02 -11.94
N MET A 101 -2.10 -5.20 -10.95
CA MET A 101 -2.86 -6.46 -10.78
C MET A 101 -3.88 -6.66 -11.91
N VAL A 102 -4.60 -5.62 -12.31
CA VAL A 102 -5.53 -5.67 -13.45
C VAL A 102 -4.76 -5.91 -14.75
N ARG A 103 -3.65 -5.19 -14.95
CA ARG A 103 -2.76 -5.38 -16.11
C ARG A 103 -2.25 -6.82 -16.22
N GLN A 104 -1.82 -7.44 -15.12
CA GLN A 104 -1.34 -8.82 -15.11
C GLN A 104 -2.39 -9.78 -15.67
N TRP A 105 -3.64 -9.67 -15.23
CA TRP A 105 -4.72 -10.52 -15.74
C TRP A 105 -5.07 -10.19 -17.20
N GLN A 106 -5.03 -8.93 -17.61
CA GLN A 106 -5.18 -8.54 -19.03
C GLN A 106 -4.10 -9.13 -19.94
N GLN A 107 -2.86 -9.17 -19.47
CA GLN A 107 -1.74 -9.81 -20.16
C GLN A 107 -1.94 -11.32 -20.29
N LEU A 108 -2.29 -11.99 -19.19
CA LEU A 108 -2.39 -13.44 -19.15
C LEU A 108 -3.63 -13.97 -19.87
N LEU A 109 -4.78 -13.30 -19.75
CA LEU A 109 -6.08 -13.84 -20.17
C LEU A 109 -6.78 -13.06 -21.28
N HIS A 110 -6.33 -11.85 -21.61
CA HIS A 110 -7.02 -10.96 -22.55
C HIS A 110 -6.12 -10.46 -23.69
N GLY A 111 -5.10 -11.23 -24.06
CA GLY A 111 -4.22 -10.92 -25.19
C GLY A 111 -3.48 -9.59 -25.05
N ASN A 112 -3.15 -9.19 -23.81
CA ASN A 112 -2.50 -7.92 -23.49
C ASN A 112 -3.30 -6.68 -23.93
N ARG A 113 -4.64 -6.78 -23.98
CA ARG A 113 -5.52 -5.62 -24.22
C ARG A 113 -5.68 -4.81 -22.94
N LEU A 114 -4.91 -3.73 -22.81
CA LEU A 114 -4.92 -2.86 -21.64
C LEU A 114 -6.12 -1.89 -21.68
N SER A 115 -7.22 -2.27 -21.03
CA SER A 115 -8.43 -1.45 -20.95
C SER A 115 -8.38 -0.54 -19.73
N HIS A 116 -7.95 0.72 -19.91
CA HIS A 116 -7.90 1.78 -18.89
C HIS A 116 -7.15 1.41 -17.59
N SER A 117 -6.10 0.59 -17.69
CA SER A 117 -5.33 0.09 -16.54
C SER A 117 -3.91 0.69 -16.44
N TYR A 118 -3.66 1.81 -17.11
CA TYR A 118 -2.38 2.53 -17.17
C TYR A 118 -2.57 3.99 -16.73
N SER A 119 -1.53 4.62 -16.17
CA SER A 119 -1.67 5.93 -15.54
C SER A 119 -2.13 7.04 -16.49
N GLU A 120 -1.67 7.04 -17.76
CA GLU A 120 -2.11 8.02 -18.77
C GLU A 120 -3.61 7.89 -19.16
N ALA A 121 -4.28 6.81 -18.75
CA ALA A 121 -5.73 6.68 -18.94
C ALA A 121 -6.55 7.43 -17.89
N MET A 122 -5.90 7.90 -16.82
CA MET A 122 -6.55 8.64 -15.74
C MET A 122 -6.87 10.07 -16.20
N PRO A 123 -7.96 10.70 -15.69
CA PRO A 123 -8.25 12.09 -15.97
C PRO A 123 -7.13 13.02 -15.48
N ASP A 124 -6.93 14.13 -16.19
CA ASP A 124 -6.04 15.24 -15.80
C ASP A 124 -6.52 15.96 -14.51
#